data_AF-U9UGH5-F1
#
_entry.id   AF-U9UGH5-F1
#
_cell.length_a   1.000
_cell.length_b   1.000
_cell.length_c   1.000
_cell.angle_alpha   90.00
_cell.angle_beta   90.00
_cell.angle_gamma   90.00
#
_symmetry.space_group_name_H-M   'P 1'
#
loop_
_entity.id
_entity.type
_entity.pdbx_description
1 polymer ?
#
loop_
_entity_poly.entity_id
_entity_poly.type
_entity_poly.pdbx_seq_one_letter_code
_entity_poly.pdbx_strand_id
1 'polypeptide(L)' 'WMYTGLAVRMAQELGLHKVDEAGSKPNSEGIFIQNEVRRRTFWACFRLDRLAACALGRPTLIDEDDCDVRLP' A
#
# COMPACT_ATOMS: atom_id res chain seq x y z
N TRP A 1 2.32 6.70 -14.96
CA TRP A 1 1.23 5.75 -15.22
C TRP A 1 1.72 4.30 -15.32
N MET A 2 2.51 3.91 -16.33
CA MET A 2 2.98 2.51 -16.46
C MET A 2 3.75 2.02 -15.22
N TYR A 3 4.75 2.77 -14.77
CA TYR A 3 5.51 2.43 -13.56
C TYR A 3 4.67 2.51 -12.28
N THR A 4 3.78 3.49 -12.17
CA THR A 4 2.83 3.59 -11.04
C THR A 4 1.94 2.36 -10.96
N GLY A 5 1.35 1.93 -12.09
CA GLY A 5 0.52 0.73 -12.14
C GLY A 5 1.31 -0.55 -11.92
N LEU A 6 2.59 -0.61 -12.31
CA LEU A 6 3.45 -1.75 -11.97
C LEU A 6 3.74 -1.79 -10.46
N ALA A 7 4.07 -0.64 -9.86
CA ALA A 7 4.33 -0.53 -8.43
C ALA A 7 3.10 -0.92 -7.59
N VAL A 8 1.91 -0.44 -7.97
CA VAL A 8 0.65 -0.80 -7.30
C VAL A 8 0.39 -2.31 -7.37
N ARG A 9 0.53 -2.93 -8.54
CA ARG A 9 0.38 -4.38 -8.68
C ARG A 9 1.38 -5.15 -7.82
N MET A 10 2.65 -4.77 -7.84
CA MET A 10 3.66 -5.40 -6.99
C MET A 10 3.33 -5.24 -5.50
N ALA A 11 2.84 -4.07 -5.07
CA ALA A 11 2.43 -3.86 -3.69
C ALA A 11 1.23 -4.74 -3.30
N GLN A 12 0.28 -4.95 -4.22
CA GLN A 12 -0.87 -5.84 -4.01
C GLN A 12 -0.45 -7.31 -3.96
N GLU A 13 0.38 -7.76 -4.91
CA GLU A 13 0.95 -9.12 -4.97
C GLU A 13 1.74 -9.49 -3.71
N LEU A 14 2.47 -8.53 -3.15
CA LEU A 14 3.19 -8.70 -1.87
C LEU A 14 2.28 -8.63 -0.63
N GLY A 15 0.98 -8.42 -0.80
CA GLY A 15 0.01 -8.30 0.29
C GLY A 15 0.16 -7.03 1.12
N LEU A 16 0.82 -5.99 0.60
CA LEU A 16 1.10 -4.78 1.39
C LEU A 16 -0.17 -4.00 1.77
N HIS A 17 -1.24 -4.19 1.00
CA HIS A 17 -2.58 -3.64 1.23
C HIS A 17 -3.35 -4.33 2.37
N LYS A 18 -2.79 -5.37 2.99
CA LYS A 18 -3.40 -6.15 4.10
C LYS A 18 -2.43 -6.38 5.25
N VAL A 19 -1.44 -5.49 5.41
CA VAL A 19 -0.37 -5.65 6.42
C VAL A 19 -0.92 -5.69 7.85
N ASP A 20 -2.05 -5.02 8.10
CA ASP A 20 -2.65 -4.93 9.43
C ASP A 20 -3.87 -5.87 9.61
N GLU A 21 -4.09 -6.80 8.68
CA GLU A 21 -5.18 -7.78 8.73
C GLU A 21 -5.12 -8.62 10.03
N ALA A 22 -6.31 -8.91 10.57
CA ALA A 22 -6.50 -9.52 11.88
C ALA A 22 -5.73 -10.84 12.04
N GLY A 23 -4.61 -10.79 12.78
CA GLY A 23 -3.77 -11.95 13.07
C GLY A 23 -2.27 -11.64 13.17
N SER A 24 -1.82 -10.53 12.57
CA SER A 24 -0.41 -10.13 12.59
C SER A 24 -0.10 -9.21 13.79
N LYS A 25 -0.08 -9.77 15.01
CA LYS A 25 0.51 -9.05 16.15
C LYS A 25 2.04 -9.20 16.08
N PRO A 26 2.82 -8.11 16.04
CA PRO A 26 4.27 -8.21 16.00
C PRO A 26 4.77 -8.81 17.32
N ASN A 27 5.32 -10.02 17.25
CA ASN A 27 5.88 -10.73 18.40
C ASN A 27 7.33 -10.29 18.71
N SER A 28 7.92 -9.39 17.92
CA SER A 28 9.26 -8.84 18.12
C SER A 28 9.41 -7.46 17.50
N GLU A 29 10.38 -6.68 18.00
CA GLU A 29 10.73 -5.35 17.48
C GLU A 29 11.11 -5.38 15.98
N GLY A 30 11.83 -6.42 15.55
CA GLY A 30 12.19 -6.60 14.13
C GLY A 30 10.97 -6.77 13.22
N ILE A 31 9.94 -7.50 13.66
CA ILE A 31 8.68 -7.66 12.92
C ILE A 31 7.91 -6.34 12.89
N PHE A 32 7.92 -5.58 13.98
CA PHE A 32 7.31 -4.25 14.02
C PHE A 32 7.92 -3.30 12.98
N ILE A 33 9.25 -3.21 12.92
CA ILE A 33 9.95 -2.37 11.94
C ILE A 33 9.62 -2.81 10.50
N GLN A 34 9.61 -4.12 10.24
CA GLN A 34 9.29 -4.64 8.92
C GLN A 34 7.86 -4.29 8.50
N ASN A 35 6.88 -4.43 9.39
CA ASN A 35 5.49 -4.07 9.12
C ASN A 35 5.35 -2.56 8.85
N GLU A 36 6.07 -1.73 9.60
CA GLU A 36 6.06 -0.28 9.37
C GLU A 36 6.64 0.10 7.99
N VAL A 37 7.73 -0.55 7.57
CA VAL A 37 8.30 -0.35 6.23
C VAL A 37 7.31 -0.75 5.15
N ARG A 38 6.62 -1.89 5.31
CA ARG A 38 5.58 -2.37 4.39
C ARG A 38 4.41 -1.39 4.31
N ARG A 39 3.91 -0.91 5.45
CA ARG A 39 2.85 0.10 5.54
C ARG A 39 3.22 1.38 4.79
N ARG A 40 4.41 1.93 5.06
CA ARG A 40 4.90 3.14 4.38
C ARG A 40 5.06 2.95 2.87
N THR A 41 5.50 1.77 2.45
CA THR A 41 5.67 1.44 1.03
C THR A 41 4.32 1.40 0.32
N PHE A 42 3.31 0.79 0.94
CA PHE A 42 1.95 0.79 0.43
C PHE A 42 1.39 2.22 0.30
N TRP A 43 1.47 3.04 1.35
CA TRP A 43 0.99 4.42 1.33
C TRP A 43 1.74 5.33 0.35
N ALA A 44 3.02 5.04 0.07
CA ALA A 44 3.75 5.72 -1.00
C ALA A 44 3.16 5.38 -2.37
N CYS A 45 2.88 4.10 -2.65
CA CYS A 45 2.23 3.67 -3.89
C CYS A 45 0.83 4.29 -4.03
N PHE A 46 0.04 4.31 -2.96
CA PHE A 46 -1.28 4.93 -2.92
C PHE A 46 -1.24 6.42 -3.27
N ARG A 47 -0.34 7.18 -2.65
CA ARG A 47 -0.19 8.61 -2.97
C ARG A 47 0.25 8.85 -4.41
N LEU A 48 1.17 8.03 -4.93
CA LEU A 48 1.61 8.11 -6.33
C LEU A 48 0.48 7.81 -7.31
N ASP A 49 -0.39 6.85 -6.99
CA ASP A 49 -1.58 6.54 -7.78
C ASP A 49 -2.56 7.73 -7.82
N ARG A 50 -2.91 8.29 -6.65
CA ARG A 50 -3.77 9.48 -6.57
C ARG A 50 -3.19 10.68 -7.30
N LEU A 51 -1.88 10.95 -7.13
CA LEU A 51 -1.21 12.06 -7.81
C LEU A 51 -1.22 11.87 -9.33
N ALA A 52 -0.96 10.65 -9.81
CA ALA A 52 -1.02 10.34 -11.23
C ALA A 52 -2.44 10.46 -11.78
N ALA A 53 -3.44 9.97 -11.06
CA ALA A 53 -4.85 10.10 -11.43
C ALA A 53 -5.28 11.57 -11.53
N CYS A 54 -4.97 12.39 -10.52
CA CYS A 54 -5.27 13.82 -10.51
C CYS A 54 -4.56 14.58 -11.65
N ALA A 55 -3.29 14.27 -11.92
CA ALA A 55 -2.51 14.96 -12.95
C ALA A 55 -2.96 14.61 -14.39
N LEU A 56 -3.47 13.40 -14.60
CA LEU A 56 -3.78 12.84 -15.93
C LEU A 56 -5.28 12.66 -16.19
N GLY A 57 -6.14 12.97 -15.20
CA GLY A 57 -7.60 12.77 -15.28
C GLY A 57 -8.03 11.30 -15.39
N ARG A 58 -7.23 10.38 -14.86
CA ARG A 58 -7.45 8.93 -14.96
C ARG A 58 -8.11 8.36 -13.70
N PRO A 59 -8.84 7.23 -13.80
CA PRO A 59 -9.26 6.50 -12.61
C PRO A 59 -8.04 6.00 -11.84
N THR A 60 -8.21 5.79 -10.55
CA THR A 60 -7.18 5.28 -9.64
C THR A 60 -7.10 3.76 -9.70
N LEU A 61 -5.91 3.22 -9.47
CA LEU A 61 -5.65 1.78 -9.49
C LEU A 61 -5.98 1.11 -8.15
N ILE A 62 -5.97 1.85 -7.04
CA ILE A 62 -6.26 1.29 -5.70
C ILE A 62 -7.69 1.63 -5.28
N ASP A 63 -8.43 0.59 -4.89
CA ASP A 63 -9.70 0.70 -4.18
C ASP A 63 -9.43 0.78 -2.66
N GLU A 64 -10.08 1.73 -1.98
CA GLU A 64 -9.90 1.94 -0.54
C GLU A 64 -10.60 0.86 0.28
N ASP A 65 -11.69 0.29 -0.23
CA ASP A 65 -12.46 -0.73 0.46
C ASP A 65 -11.69 -2.07 0.55
N ASP A 66 -10.71 -2.28 -0.33
CA ASP A 66 -9.84 -3.46 -0.34
C ASP A 66 -8.61 -3.30 0.59
N CYS A 67 -8.43 -2.16 1.25
CA CYS A 67 -7.24 -1.84 2.03
C CYS A 67 -7.44 -2.07 3.53
N ASP A 68 -6.77 -3.08 4.07
CA ASP A 68 -6.65 -3.30 5.53
C ASP A 68 -5.24 -2.92 6.01
N VAL A 69 -4.99 -1.60 5.99
CA VAL A 69 -3.73 -0.99 6.42
C VAL A 69 -4.07 0.22 7.27
N ARG A 70 -3.47 0.30 8.46
CA ARG A 70 -3.65 1.46 9.33
C ARG A 70 -3.09 2.71 8.65
N LEU A 71 -3.77 3.83 8.88
CA LEU A 71 -3.25 5.13 8.49
C LEU A 71 -1.88 5.37 9.17
N PRO A 72 -0.94 6.08 8.51
CA PRO A 72 0.36 6.41 9.07
C PRO A 72 0.29 7.22 10.37
#